data_AF-A0A838FVJ3-F1
#
_entry.id   AF-A0A838FVJ3-F1
#
_cell.length_a   1.000
_cell.length_b   1.000
_cell.length_c   1.000
_cell.angle_alpha   90.00
_cell.angle_beta   90.00
_cell.angle_gamma   90.00
#
_symmetry.space_group_name_H-M   'P 1'
#
loop_
_entity.id
_entity.type
_entity.pdbx_description
1 polymer ?
#
loop_
_entity_poly.entity_id
_entity_poly.type
_entity_poly.pdbx_seq_one_letter_code
_entity_poly.pdbx_strand_id
1 'polypeptide(L)'
;MPAGEAFTPDQRRSIDKAVRAAQEASGYAFSVYVGVVHGEPRAFARGLHGRLSDPDNSVLVLVDPGGRALEIVTGAQVRRNLDDAEAALVALSMQQSFAAGDLAGGIASGVYQLGDHAHRPISLHTDPHA
;
A
#
# COMPACT_ATOMS: atom_id res chain seq x y z
N MET A 1 2.90 -3.05 25.56
CA MET A 1 3.99 -2.35 24.84
C MET A 1 3.35 -1.33 23.90
N PRO A 2 3.66 -0.03 24.00
CA PRO A 2 3.06 1.00 23.15
C PRO A 2 3.55 0.84 21.71
N ALA A 3 2.66 0.98 20.73
CA ALA A 3 2.92 0.81 19.29
C ALA A 3 3.82 1.92 18.67
N GLY A 4 4.63 2.61 19.47
CA GLY A 4 5.46 3.75 19.07
C GLY A 4 6.88 3.39 18.61
N GLU A 5 7.37 2.19 18.89
CA GLU A 5 8.77 1.79 18.63
C GLU A 5 8.90 0.63 17.62
N ALA A 6 7.91 0.41 16.75
CA ALA A 6 8.02 -0.62 15.70
C ALA A 6 9.05 -0.26 14.60
N PHE A 7 9.37 1.02 14.44
CA PHE A 7 10.31 1.51 13.43
C PHE A 7 11.20 2.60 13.98
N THR A 8 12.45 2.63 13.51
CA THR A 8 13.36 3.75 13.75
C THR A 8 12.88 5.01 13.02
N PRO A 9 13.34 6.21 13.41
CA PRO A 9 13.00 7.46 12.71
C PRO A 9 13.34 7.44 11.22
N ASP A 10 14.45 6.82 10.84
CA ASP A 10 14.90 6.68 9.45
C ASP A 10 14.02 5.71 8.65
N GLN A 11 13.60 4.60 9.26
CA GLN A 11 12.65 3.66 8.66
C GLN A 11 11.31 4.34 8.43
N ARG A 12 10.80 5.07 9.43
CA ARG A 12 9.55 5.82 9.31
C ARG A 12 9.62 6.88 8.22
N ARG A 13 10.76 7.58 8.10
CA ARG A 13 10.99 8.56 7.02
C ARG A 13 11.04 7.90 5.65
N SER A 14 11.61 6.70 5.55
CA SER A 14 11.66 5.94 4.29
C SER A 14 10.27 5.49 3.85
N ILE A 15 9.44 5.02 4.79
CA ILE A 15 8.04 4.68 4.53
C ILE A 15 7.24 5.93 4.13
N ASP A 16 7.39 7.06 4.84
CA ASP A 16 6.70 8.31 4.50
C ASP A 16 7.07 8.80 3.09
N LYS A 17 8.35 8.72 2.72
CA LYS A 17 8.80 9.02 1.36
C LYS A 17 8.17 8.10 0.32
N ALA A 18 8.11 6.79 0.58
CA ALA A 18 7.49 5.84 -0.34
C ALA A 18 6.00 6.12 -0.52
N VAL A 19 5.28 6.40 0.57
CA VAL A 19 3.86 6.80 0.53
C VAL A 19 3.70 8.05 -0.32
N ARG A 20 4.48 9.11 -0.07
CA ARG A 20 4.41 10.34 -0.87
C ARG A 20 4.66 10.08 -2.35
N ALA A 21 5.72 9.35 -2.68
CA ALA A 21 6.05 9.01 -4.06
C ALA A 21 4.92 8.22 -4.75
N ALA A 22 4.32 7.25 -4.05
CA ALA A 22 3.20 6.47 -4.59
C ALA A 22 1.95 7.33 -4.83
N GLN A 23 1.65 8.26 -3.92
CA GLN A 23 0.55 9.21 -4.09
C GLN A 23 0.82 10.20 -5.24
N GLU A 24 2.04 10.70 -5.37
CA GLU A 24 2.43 11.60 -6.47
C GLU A 24 2.40 10.90 -7.83
N ALA A 25 2.83 9.64 -7.89
CA ALA A 25 2.78 8.84 -9.11
C ALA A 25 1.33 8.49 -9.49
N SER A 26 0.55 7.94 -8.57
CA SER A 26 -0.77 7.39 -8.90
C SER A 26 -1.92 8.41 -8.85
N GLY A 27 -1.78 9.48 -8.06
CA GLY A 27 -2.88 10.40 -7.74
C GLY A 27 -3.89 9.86 -6.72
N TYR A 28 -3.65 8.67 -6.14
CA TYR A 28 -4.51 8.06 -5.10
C TYR A 28 -3.95 8.27 -3.70
N ALA A 29 -4.79 8.17 -2.67
CA ALA A 29 -4.34 8.25 -1.29
C ALA A 29 -3.78 6.89 -0.83
N PHE A 30 -2.59 6.87 -0.22
CA PHE A 30 -1.96 5.66 0.30
C PHE A 30 -1.89 5.71 1.81
N SER A 31 -2.48 4.72 2.47
CA SER A 31 -2.49 4.58 3.94
C SER A 31 -1.82 3.28 4.34
N VAL A 32 -0.87 3.36 5.27
CA VAL A 32 -0.19 2.19 5.84
C VAL A 32 -0.54 2.07 7.31
N TYR A 33 -1.13 0.94 7.69
CA TYR A 33 -1.41 0.59 9.06
C TYR A 33 -0.49 -0.55 9.49
N VAL A 34 0.31 -0.33 10.53
CA VAL A 34 1.17 -1.35 11.12
C VAL A 34 0.75 -1.57 12.56
N GLY A 35 0.29 -2.77 12.88
CA GLY A 35 -0.21 -3.08 14.21
C GLY A 35 -0.74 -4.50 14.33
N VAL A 36 -0.96 -4.92 15.57
CA VAL A 36 -1.55 -6.23 15.87
C VAL A 36 -3.00 -6.22 15.42
N VAL A 37 -3.41 -7.24 14.66
CA VAL A 37 -4.80 -7.41 14.27
C VAL A 37 -5.45 -8.49 15.10
N HIS A 38 -6.63 -8.17 15.63
CA HIS A 38 -7.45 -9.09 16.38
C HIS A 38 -8.56 -9.64 15.48
N GLY A 39 -8.58 -10.96 15.28
CA GLY A 39 -9.58 -11.65 14.44
C GLY A 39 -9.15 -11.77 12.98
N GLU A 40 -10.11 -11.71 12.06
CA GLU A 40 -9.90 -11.86 10.62
C GLU A 40 -9.23 -10.61 10.00
N PRO A 41 -7.96 -10.70 9.53
CA PRO A 41 -7.21 -9.55 9.00
C PRO A 41 -7.93 -8.82 7.87
N ARG A 42 -8.55 -9.61 6.98
CA ARG A 42 -9.29 -9.10 5.83
C ARG A 42 -10.53 -8.29 6.23
N ALA A 43 -11.25 -8.73 7.26
CA ALA A 43 -12.42 -8.02 7.76
C ALA A 43 -12.00 -6.69 8.42
N PHE A 44 -10.92 -6.71 9.19
CA PHE A 44 -10.37 -5.52 9.83
C PHE A 44 -9.86 -4.50 8.81
N ALA A 45 -9.08 -4.93 7.81
CA ALA A 45 -8.57 -4.07 6.76
C ALA A 45 -9.70 -3.38 5.98
N ARG A 46 -10.74 -4.13 5.58
CA ARG A 46 -11.93 -3.55 4.93
C ARG A 46 -12.65 -2.53 5.82
N GLY A 47 -12.79 -2.82 7.11
CA GLY A 47 -13.42 -1.90 8.06
C GLY A 47 -12.63 -0.60 8.23
N LEU A 48 -11.30 -0.66 8.22
CA LEU A 48 -10.44 0.52 8.31
C LEU A 48 -10.44 1.32 7.01
N HIS A 49 -10.45 0.64 5.86
CA HIS A 49 -10.57 1.27 4.55
C HIS A 49 -11.92 2.00 4.39
N GLY A 50 -13.03 1.39 4.82
CA GLY A 50 -14.35 2.02 4.78
C GLY A 50 -14.53 3.23 5.70
N ARG A 51 -13.56 3.50 6.59
CA ARG A 51 -13.53 4.70 7.44
C ARG A 51 -12.73 5.85 6.84
N LEU A 52 -12.07 5.63 5.71
CA LEU A 52 -11.35 6.69 5.00
C LEU A 52 -12.33 7.68 4.38
N SER A 53 -11.89 8.92 4.19
CA SER A 53 -12.71 9.98 3.60
C SER A 53 -13.13 9.68 2.16
N ASP A 54 -12.27 8.96 1.42
CA ASP A 54 -12.52 8.55 0.04
C ASP A 54 -12.04 7.10 -0.15
N PRO A 55 -12.85 6.09 0.23
CA PRO A 55 -12.46 4.70 0.09
C PRO A 55 -12.24 4.31 -1.38
N ASP A 56 -12.97 4.91 -2.32
CA ASP A 56 -12.89 4.56 -3.73
C ASP A 56 -11.56 4.94 -4.38
N ASN A 57 -10.95 6.06 -3.97
CA ASN A 57 -9.65 6.56 -4.45
C ASN A 57 -8.50 6.34 -3.44
N SER A 58 -8.63 5.38 -2.53
CA SER A 58 -7.61 5.08 -1.54
C SER A 58 -7.08 3.65 -1.64
N VAL A 59 -5.84 3.46 -1.22
CA VAL A 59 -5.21 2.15 -0.98
C VAL A 59 -4.84 2.06 0.48
N LEU A 60 -5.29 0.99 1.13
CA LEU A 60 -4.90 0.66 2.49
C LEU A 60 -4.00 -0.57 2.48
N VAL A 61 -2.82 -0.44 3.08
CA VAL A 61 -1.91 -1.55 3.36
C VAL A 61 -1.93 -1.80 4.86
N LEU A 62 -2.40 -2.99 5.25
CA LEU A 62 -2.40 -3.45 6.63
C LEU A 62 -1.28 -4.46 6.83
N VAL A 63 -0.47 -4.25 7.86
CA VAL A 63 0.66 -5.11 8.21
C VAL A 63 0.58 -5.49 9.69
N ASP A 64 0.49 -6.79 9.96
CA ASP A 64 0.64 -7.35 11.29
C ASP A 64 1.97 -8.10 11.39
N PRO A 65 3.02 -7.49 11.98
CA PRO A 65 4.30 -8.16 12.17
C PRO A 65 4.25 -9.29 13.20
N GLY A 66 3.29 -9.25 14.15
CA GLY A 66 3.13 -10.28 15.18
C GLY A 66 2.36 -11.50 14.67
N GLY A 67 1.26 -11.25 13.96
CA GLY A 67 0.41 -12.27 13.32
C GLY A 67 0.88 -12.72 11.93
N ARG A 68 1.92 -12.07 11.37
CA ARG A 68 2.42 -12.27 9.99
C ARG A 68 1.32 -12.16 8.92
N ALA A 69 0.36 -11.26 9.14
CA ALA A 69 -0.70 -10.98 8.20
C ALA A 69 -0.37 -9.72 7.39
N LEU A 70 -0.62 -9.76 6.08
CA LEU A 70 -0.51 -8.63 5.18
C LEU A 70 -1.77 -8.58 4.33
N GLU A 71 -2.50 -7.47 4.38
CA GLU A 71 -3.69 -7.27 3.58
C GLU A 71 -3.58 -5.95 2.81
N ILE A 72 -3.84 -5.99 1.51
CA ILE A 72 -3.89 -4.82 0.65
C ILE A 72 -5.35 -4.64 0.21
N VAL A 73 -5.93 -3.49 0.55
CA VAL A 73 -7.30 -3.14 0.18
C VAL A 73 -7.26 -1.94 -0.74
N THR A 74 -7.65 -2.18 -1.99
CA THR A 74 -7.75 -1.16 -3.04
C THR A 74 -9.19 -0.70 -3.20
N GLY A 75 -9.36 0.62 -3.32
CA GLY A 75 -10.65 1.24 -3.66
C GLY A 75 -11.13 0.89 -5.06
N ALA A 76 -12.42 1.08 -5.33
CA ALA A 76 -13.01 0.69 -6.61
C ALA A 76 -12.44 1.47 -7.81
N GLN A 77 -11.97 2.71 -7.62
CA GLN A 77 -11.34 3.49 -8.68
C GLN A 77 -9.89 3.08 -8.90
N VAL A 78 -9.17 2.75 -7.82
CA VAL A 78 -7.80 2.24 -7.90
C VAL A 78 -7.74 0.93 -8.68
N ARG A 79 -8.68 0.02 -8.40
CA ARG A 79 -8.82 -1.28 -9.10
C ARG A 79 -9.03 -1.19 -10.61
N ARG A 80 -9.35 -0.02 -11.15
CA ARG A 80 -9.44 0.18 -12.60
C ARG A 80 -8.07 0.32 -13.27
N ASN A 81 -7.02 0.61 -12.49
CA ASN A 81 -5.67 0.82 -12.99
C ASN A 81 -4.68 -0.18 -12.38
N LEU A 82 -4.87 -0.57 -11.11
CA LEU A 82 -4.06 -1.57 -10.42
C LEU A 82 -4.82 -2.90 -10.36
N ASP A 83 -4.32 -3.92 -11.04
CA ASP A 83 -4.93 -5.24 -11.04
C ASP A 83 -4.72 -5.97 -9.71
N ASP A 84 -5.70 -6.78 -9.28
CA ASP A 84 -5.58 -7.62 -8.07
C ASP A 84 -4.38 -8.59 -8.17
N ALA A 85 -4.00 -9.00 -9.39
CA ALA A 85 -2.84 -9.84 -9.63
C ALA A 85 -1.52 -9.11 -9.34
N GLU A 86 -1.39 -7.85 -9.75
CA GLU A 86 -0.20 -7.03 -9.46
C GLU A 86 -0.11 -6.74 -7.97
N ALA A 87 -1.22 -6.37 -7.34
CA ALA A 87 -1.28 -6.17 -5.89
C ALA A 87 -0.88 -7.46 -5.13
N ALA A 88 -1.30 -8.64 -5.60
CA ALA A 88 -0.90 -9.91 -5.01
C ALA A 88 0.60 -10.20 -5.18
N LEU A 89 1.20 -9.87 -6.33
CA LEU A 89 2.64 -10.00 -6.55
C LEU A 89 3.44 -9.09 -5.60
N VAL A 90 3.00 -7.85 -5.45
CA VAL A 90 3.61 -6.91 -4.51
C VAL A 90 3.48 -7.44 -3.08
N ALA A 91 2.30 -7.94 -2.69
CA ALA A 91 2.10 -8.53 -1.37
C ALA A 91 3.05 -9.70 -1.10
N LEU A 92 3.27 -10.57 -2.08
CA LEU A 92 4.23 -11.68 -1.99
C LEU A 92 5.66 -11.18 -1.79
N SER A 93 6.07 -10.15 -2.55
CA SER A 93 7.40 -9.53 -2.40
C SER A 93 7.58 -8.94 -0.99
N MET A 94 6.58 -8.22 -0.48
CA MET A 94 6.59 -7.65 0.87
C MET A 94 6.70 -8.75 1.93
N GLN A 95 5.94 -9.84 1.81
CA GLN A 95 6.00 -10.99 2.72
C GLN A 95 7.40 -11.61 2.76
N GLN A 96 8.10 -11.68 1.62
CA GLN A 96 9.48 -12.17 1.57
C GLN A 96 10.44 -11.24 2.34
N SER A 97 10.32 -9.92 2.15
CA SER A 97 11.11 -8.95 2.93
C SER A 97 10.84 -9.07 4.43
N PHE A 98 9.58 -9.29 4.82
CA PHE A 98 9.21 -9.47 6.22
C PHE A 98 9.80 -10.75 6.80
N ALA A 99 9.81 -11.84 6.02
CA ALA A 99 10.48 -13.09 6.40
C ALA A 99 12.00 -12.92 6.54
N ALA A 100 12.60 -12.01 5.76
CA ALA A 100 14.01 -11.65 5.87
C ALA A 100 14.32 -10.67 7.03
N GLY A 101 13.31 -10.22 7.77
CA GLY A 101 13.47 -9.29 8.89
C GLY A 101 13.51 -7.82 8.50
N ASP A 102 13.27 -7.48 7.23
CA ASP A 102 13.21 -6.10 6.75
C ASP A 102 11.76 -5.63 6.55
N LEU A 103 11.09 -5.38 7.67
CA LEU A 103 9.71 -4.89 7.67
C LEU A 103 9.59 -3.52 7.02
N ALA A 104 10.49 -2.60 7.35
CA ALA A 104 10.42 -1.22 6.86
C ALA A 104 10.74 -1.10 5.37
N GLY A 105 11.79 -1.78 4.90
CA GLY A 105 12.16 -1.80 3.49
C GLY A 105 11.14 -2.56 2.65
N GLY A 106 10.58 -3.66 3.17
CA GLY A 106 9.47 -4.36 2.53
C GLY A 106 8.24 -3.48 2.35
N ILE A 107 7.85 -2.73 3.40
CA ILE A 107 6.73 -1.77 3.32
C ILE A 107 7.03 -0.67 2.30
N ALA A 108 8.20 -0.04 2.40
CA ALA A 108 8.56 1.08 1.53
C ALA A 108 8.62 0.65 0.05
N SER A 109 9.25 -0.49 -0.23
CA SER A 109 9.35 -1.03 -1.59
C SER A 109 7.98 -1.44 -2.14
N GLY A 110 7.15 -2.12 -1.34
CA GLY A 110 5.82 -2.52 -1.78
C GLY A 110 4.90 -1.33 -2.06
N VAL A 111 4.92 -0.31 -1.20
CA VAL A 111 4.15 0.93 -1.45
C VAL A 111 4.61 1.62 -2.73
N TYR A 112 5.92 1.66 -2.98
CA TYR A 112 6.46 2.22 -4.22
C TYR A 112 5.95 1.46 -5.46
N GLN A 113 6.02 0.13 -5.42
CA GLN A 113 5.51 -0.73 -6.50
C GLN A 113 4.01 -0.53 -6.73
N LEU A 114 3.19 -0.50 -5.66
CA LEU A 114 1.75 -0.26 -5.78
C LEU A 114 1.44 1.10 -6.42
N GLY A 115 2.22 2.14 -6.07
CA GLY A 115 2.08 3.47 -6.67
C GLY A 115 2.43 3.50 -8.15
N ASP A 116 3.49 2.79 -8.54
CA ASP A 116 3.93 2.64 -9.93
C ASP A 116 2.90 1.88 -10.78
N HIS A 117 2.39 0.75 -10.27
CA HIS A 117 1.34 -0.01 -10.95
C HIS A 117 0.00 0.74 -11.00
N ALA A 118 -0.32 1.53 -9.97
CA ALA A 118 -1.52 2.37 -9.97
C ALA A 118 -1.37 3.66 -10.80
N HIS A 119 -0.19 3.92 -11.39
CA HIS A 119 0.05 5.07 -12.23
C HIS A 119 -0.81 5.00 -13.50
N ARG A 120 -1.62 6.03 -13.71
CA ARG A 120 -2.24 6.27 -15.01
C ARG A 120 -1.19 6.90 -15.92
N PRO A 121 -0.69 6.21 -16.97
CA PRO A 121 -0.06 6.95 -18.04
C PRO A 121 -1.14 7.89 -18.57
N ILE A 122 -0.90 9.20 -18.49
CA ILE A 122 -1.61 10.15 -19.32
C ILE A 122 -1.30 9.67 -20.73
N SER A 123 -2.21 8.91 -21.33
CA SER A 123 -2.21 8.74 -22.77
C SER A 123 -2.43 10.14 -23.29
N LEU A 124 -1.31 10.83 -23.58
CA LEU A 124 -1.27 11.89 -24.55
C LEU A 124 -1.83 11.24 -25.81
N HIS A 125 -3.12 11.46 -26.02
CA HIS A 125 -3.76 11.26 -27.30
C HIS A 125 -3.10 12.27 -28.23
N THR A 126 -1.97 11.89 -28.79
CA THR A 126 -1.50 12.49 -30.02
C THR A 126 -2.48 11.99 -31.06
N ASP A 127 -3.49 12.79 -31.39
CA ASP A 127 -4.13 12.74 -32.70
C ASP A 127 -3.22 13.48 -33.68
N PRO A 128 -2.46 12.80 -34.55
CA PRO A 128 -2.03 13.36 -35.81
C PRO A 128 -3.10 13.05 -36.86
N HIS A 129 -4.05 13.96 -37.06
CA HIS A 129 -4.81 14.08 -38.30
C HIS A 129 -4.43 15.45 -38.90
N ALA A 130 -3.42 15.49 -39.76
CA ALA A 130 -3.47 15.29 -41.22
C ALA A 130 -3.97 16.53 -41.96
#